data_AF-A0AAX3RN68-F1
#
_entry.id   AF-A0AAX3RN68-F1
#
_cell.length_a   1.000
_cell.length_b   1.000
_cell.length_c   1.000
_cell.angle_alpha   90.00
_cell.angle_beta   90.00
_cell.angle_gamma   90.00
#
_symmetry.space_group_name_H-M   'P 1'
#
loop_
_entity.id
_entity.type
_entity.pdbx_description
1 polymer ?
#
loop_
_entity_poly.entity_id
_entity_poly.type
_entity_poly.pdbx_seq_one_letter_code
_entity_poly.pdbx_strand_id
1 'polypeptide(L)'
;MSFTKGELHPEYEQKKINLHSYLPRNVQIPALPEGESLLTITNCVIKPSSQGYNLMKERIEVDFIDEVNRPLKQIFYVDTGMVNFAKFVDNILGEVPIEEFDPNSLVGVKIIAFIFHNYLSNGKGYANIATCELYEQNQLESETR
;
A
#
# COMPACT_ATOMS: atom_id res chain seq x y z
N MET A 1 51.66 -18.42 -26.47
CA MET A 1 51.32 -18.59 -25.04
C MET A 1 49.85 -18.27 -24.88
N SER A 2 49.05 -19.25 -24.45
CA SER A 2 47.59 -19.11 -24.29
C SER A 2 47.31 -18.74 -22.84
N PHE A 3 46.62 -17.62 -22.62
CA PHE A 3 46.05 -17.28 -21.32
C PHE A 3 44.68 -17.94 -21.20
N THR A 4 44.62 -19.09 -20.53
CA THR A 4 43.33 -19.66 -20.09
C THR A 4 42.75 -18.76 -19.01
N LYS A 5 41.63 -18.12 -19.33
CA LYS A 5 40.78 -17.39 -18.39
C LYS A 5 40.40 -18.38 -17.29
N GLY A 6 40.96 -18.20 -16.09
CA GLY A 6 40.51 -18.94 -14.91
C GLY A 6 39.08 -18.54 -14.62
N GLU A 7 38.13 -19.45 -14.85
CA GLU A 7 36.76 -19.27 -14.39
C GLU A 7 36.77 -19.37 -12.86
N LEU A 8 36.70 -18.22 -12.20
CA LEU A 8 36.34 -18.16 -10.79
C LEU A 8 34.90 -18.64 -10.69
N HIS A 9 34.68 -19.90 -10.33
CA HIS A 9 33.40 -20.33 -9.81
C HIS A 9 33.33 -19.85 -8.35
N PRO A 10 32.51 -18.85 -8.01
CA PRO A 10 32.28 -18.55 -6.61
C PRO A 10 31.62 -19.77 -5.95
N GLU A 11 32.38 -20.46 -5.11
CA GLU A 11 31.84 -21.47 -4.20
C GLU A 11 31.04 -20.73 -3.12
N TYR A 12 29.75 -20.52 -3.37
CA TYR A 12 28.84 -20.04 -2.33
C TYR A 12 28.53 -21.20 -1.37
N GLU A 13 28.88 -21.03 -0.09
CA GLU A 13 28.42 -21.98 0.94
C GLU A 13 26.89 -22.06 0.92
N GLN A 14 26.36 -23.26 0.67
CA GLN A 14 24.92 -23.49 0.69
C GLN A 14 24.41 -23.51 2.13
N LYS A 15 24.02 -22.33 2.62
CA LYS A 15 23.35 -22.19 3.92
C LYS A 15 21.90 -22.64 3.82
N LYS A 16 21.53 -23.67 4.61
CA LYS A 16 20.13 -24.11 4.75
C LYS A 16 19.43 -23.30 5.85
N ILE A 17 18.18 -22.93 5.63
CA ILE A 17 17.33 -22.23 6.59
C ILE A 17 16.12 -23.11 6.96
N ASN A 18 15.74 -23.12 8.24
CA ASN A 18 14.51 -23.78 8.70
C ASN A 18 13.37 -22.77 8.71
N LEU A 19 12.48 -22.81 7.72
CA LEU A 19 11.37 -21.84 7.63
C LEU A 19 10.34 -22.02 8.76
N HIS A 20 10.16 -23.24 9.27
CA HIS A 20 9.16 -23.50 10.31
C HIS A 20 9.48 -22.76 11.62
N SER A 21 10.76 -22.48 11.92
CA SER A 21 11.12 -21.71 13.12
C SER A 21 10.71 -20.23 13.05
N TYR A 22 10.34 -19.73 11.87
CA TYR A 22 9.91 -18.34 11.67
C TYR A 22 8.39 -18.18 11.64
N LEU A 23 7.64 -19.29 11.61
CA LEU A 23 6.17 -19.24 11.68
C LEU A 23 5.72 -18.98 13.12
N PRO A 24 5.05 -17.86 13.40
CA PRO A 24 4.51 -17.60 14.71
C PRO A 24 3.35 -18.58 14.99
N ARG A 25 3.21 -19.00 16.25
CA ARG A 25 2.19 -19.99 16.65
C ARG A 25 0.76 -19.53 16.35
N ASN A 26 0.53 -18.22 16.41
CA ASN A 26 -0.76 -17.59 16.14
C ASN A 26 -0.57 -16.55 15.03
N VAL A 27 -1.09 -16.84 13.85
CA VAL A 27 -1.14 -15.90 12.72
C VAL A 27 -2.50 -15.22 12.71
N GLN A 28 -2.52 -13.89 12.70
CA GLN A 28 -3.74 -13.09 12.54
C GLN A 28 -3.84 -12.66 11.09
N ILE A 29 -4.78 -13.26 10.36
CA ILE A 29 -5.00 -12.97 8.94
C ILE A 29 -5.87 -11.70 8.82
N PRO A 30 -5.51 -10.73 7.97
CA PRO A 30 -6.36 -9.58 7.67
C PRO A 30 -7.75 -9.99 7.19
N ALA A 31 -8.78 -9.21 7.55
CA ALA A 31 -10.15 -9.50 7.15
C ALA A 31 -10.37 -9.34 5.64
N LEU A 32 -9.70 -8.37 5.02
CA LEU A 32 -9.72 -8.16 3.57
C LEU A 32 -8.78 -9.19 2.90
N PRO A 33 -9.23 -9.99 1.93
CA PRO A 33 -8.41 -11.01 1.28
C PRO A 33 -7.32 -10.38 0.39
N GLU A 34 -6.31 -11.18 0.03
CA GLU A 34 -5.36 -10.81 -1.01
C GLU A 34 -5.99 -10.89 -2.40
N GLY A 35 -5.42 -10.17 -3.35
CA GLY A 35 -5.88 -10.09 -4.74
C GLY A 35 -6.69 -8.83 -5.02
N GLU A 36 -7.41 -8.83 -6.14
CA GLU A 36 -8.19 -7.68 -6.58
C GLU A 36 -9.44 -7.48 -5.71
N SER A 37 -9.71 -6.23 -5.35
CA SER A 37 -10.87 -5.83 -4.56
C SER A 37 -11.37 -4.47 -4.99
N LEU A 38 -12.70 -4.33 -5.11
CA LEU A 38 -13.36 -3.04 -5.30
C LEU A 38 -13.46 -2.34 -3.95
N LEU A 39 -12.85 -1.17 -3.83
CA LEU A 39 -12.82 -0.37 -2.62
C LEU A 39 -13.45 1.00 -2.85
N THR A 40 -14.21 1.48 -1.87
CA THR A 40 -14.70 2.86 -1.83
C THR A 40 -13.92 3.64 -0.78
N ILE A 41 -13.38 4.80 -1.15
CA ILE A 41 -12.73 5.71 -0.21
C ILE A 41 -13.80 6.35 0.66
N THR A 42 -13.75 6.14 1.97
CA THR A 42 -14.72 6.70 2.92
C THR A 42 -14.19 7.91 3.68
N ASN A 43 -12.87 8.05 3.74
CA ASN A 43 -12.22 9.15 4.44
C ASN A 43 -10.79 9.31 3.93
N CYS A 44 -10.29 10.54 3.86
CA CYS A 44 -8.92 10.85 3.49
C CYS A 44 -8.48 12.12 4.23
N VAL A 45 -7.61 11.99 5.23
CA VAL A 45 -7.29 13.09 6.15
C VAL A 45 -5.82 13.15 6.49
N ILE A 46 -5.30 14.37 6.62
CA ILE A 46 -3.97 14.65 7.15
C ILE A 46 -4.07 14.67 8.68
N LYS A 47 -3.21 13.91 9.34
CA LYS A 47 -3.12 13.86 10.81
C LYS A 47 -1.69 14.08 11.28
N PRO A 48 -1.52 14.71 12.45
CA PRO A 48 -0.23 14.71 13.12
C PRO A 48 0.16 13.27 13.51
N SER A 49 1.42 12.96 13.34
CA SER A 49 2.09 11.73 13.73
C SER A 49 3.07 12.07 14.85
N SER A 50 2.74 11.67 16.08
CA SER A 50 3.63 11.79 17.23
C SER A 50 4.56 10.59 17.27
N GLN A 51 5.81 10.73 16.81
CA GLN A 51 6.86 9.76 17.10
C GLN A 51 7.96 10.42 17.95
N GLY A 52 7.89 10.22 19.27
CA GLY A 52 8.95 10.61 20.20
C GLY A 52 9.26 12.12 20.25
N TYR A 53 10.18 12.50 21.12
CA TYR A 53 10.53 13.89 21.39
C TYR A 53 11.00 14.61 20.10
N ASN A 54 10.25 15.65 19.71
CA ASN A 54 10.62 16.74 18.78
C ASN A 54 10.53 16.57 17.25
N LEU A 55 9.76 15.63 16.70
CA LEU A 55 9.40 15.70 15.27
C LEU A 55 7.88 15.54 15.11
N MET A 56 7.18 16.67 15.01
CA MET A 56 5.81 16.70 14.47
C MET A 56 5.89 16.28 13.01
N LYS A 57 5.64 15.00 12.74
CA LYS A 57 5.51 14.49 11.37
C LYS A 57 4.04 14.49 11.00
N GLU A 58 3.71 14.60 9.73
CA GLU A 58 2.34 14.43 9.25
C GLU A 58 2.20 13.08 8.56
N ARG A 59 0.98 12.54 8.60
CA ARG A 59 0.60 11.35 7.84
C ARG A 59 -0.77 11.55 7.22
N ILE A 60 -0.96 11.00 6.04
CA ILE A 60 -2.25 10.93 5.36
C ILE A 60 -2.82 9.56 5.67
N GLU A 61 -4.01 9.52 6.27
CA GLU A 61 -4.79 8.31 6.47
C GLU A 61 -5.91 8.25 5.44
N VAL A 62 -5.94 7.18 4.66
CA VAL A 62 -7.02 6.89 3.71
C VAL A 62 -7.76 5.65 4.22
N ASP A 63 -9.04 5.80 4.50
CA ASP A 63 -9.94 4.73 4.92
C ASP A 63 -10.76 4.24 3.72
N PHE A 64 -10.91 2.93 3.63
CA PHE A 64 -11.64 2.25 2.57
C PHE A 64 -12.63 1.25 3.17
N ILE A 65 -13.70 0.99 2.41
CA ILE A 65 -14.58 -0.16 2.61
C ILE A 65 -14.70 -0.93 1.30
N ASP A 66 -14.79 -2.25 1.36
CA ASP A 66 -15.18 -3.06 0.21
C ASP A 66 -16.70 -3.22 0.09
N GLU A 67 -17.15 -3.97 -0.91
CA GLU A 67 -18.57 -4.22 -1.19
C GLU A 67 -19.32 -4.96 -0.07
N VAL A 68 -18.60 -5.63 0.84
CA VAL A 68 -19.17 -6.34 1.99
C VAL A 68 -18.87 -5.64 3.33
N ASN A 69 -18.48 -4.37 3.28
CA ASN A 69 -18.19 -3.50 4.43
C ASN A 69 -16.98 -3.93 5.28
N ARG A 70 -16.01 -4.64 4.71
CA ARG A 70 -14.72 -4.90 5.36
C ARG A 70 -13.84 -3.65 5.26
N PRO A 71 -13.29 -3.15 6.38
CA PRO A 71 -12.48 -1.94 6.37
C PRO A 71 -11.02 -2.21 5.97
N LEU A 72 -10.42 -1.23 5.30
CA LEU A 72 -8.98 -1.15 5.09
C LEU A 72 -8.51 0.28 5.39
N LYS A 73 -7.31 0.42 5.97
CA LYS A 73 -6.67 1.71 6.19
C LYS A 73 -5.29 1.70 5.57
N GLN A 74 -5.05 2.64 4.65
CA GLN A 74 -3.72 2.91 4.10
C GLN A 74 -3.15 4.16 4.76
N ILE A 75 -1.88 4.11 5.15
CA ILE A 75 -1.18 5.24 5.77
C ILE A 75 -0.02 5.65 4.88
N PHE A 76 0.04 6.92 4.53
CA PHE A 76 1.16 7.53 3.83
C PHE A 76 1.83 8.54 4.76
N TYR A 77 3.09 8.32 5.12
CA TYR A 77 3.83 9.29 5.91
C TYR A 77 4.31 10.43 4.99
N VAL A 78 4.11 11.69 5.36
CA VAL A 78 4.44 12.83 4.48
C VAL A 78 5.95 12.93 4.24
N ASP A 79 6.78 12.53 5.20
CA ASP A 79 8.24 12.60 5.12
C ASP A 79 8.89 11.55 4.21
N THR A 80 8.24 10.39 4.03
CA THR A 80 8.82 9.19 3.41
C THR A 80 7.92 8.54 2.37
N GLY A 81 6.65 8.92 2.35
CA GLY A 81 5.57 8.30 1.57
C GLY A 81 4.82 9.28 0.67
N MET A 82 5.26 10.54 0.54
CA MET A 82 4.60 11.53 -0.31
C MET A 82 4.60 11.11 -1.79
N VAL A 83 5.69 10.53 -2.29
CA VAL A 83 5.75 10.00 -3.67
C VAL A 83 4.73 8.87 -3.87
N ASN A 84 4.56 7.99 -2.89
CA ASN A 84 3.59 6.91 -2.97
C ASN A 84 2.16 7.45 -2.92
N PHE A 85 1.91 8.49 -2.13
CA PHE A 85 0.61 9.16 -2.10
C PHE A 85 0.31 9.87 -3.43
N ALA A 86 1.27 10.63 -3.97
CA ALA A 86 1.12 11.28 -5.27
C ALA A 86 0.84 10.26 -6.38
N LYS A 87 1.57 9.14 -6.41
CA LYS A 87 1.32 8.04 -7.35
C LYS A 87 -0.07 7.41 -7.17
N PHE A 88 -0.52 7.28 -5.91
CA PHE A 88 -1.88 6.82 -5.62
C PHE A 88 -2.94 7.77 -6.17
N VAL A 89 -2.76 9.09 -6.02
CA VAL A 89 -3.65 10.12 -6.58
C VAL A 89 -3.63 10.08 -8.11
N ASP A 90 -2.45 9.98 -8.72
CA ASP A 90 -2.26 9.88 -10.18
C ASP A 90 -3.03 8.70 -10.79
N ASN A 91 -2.96 7.53 -10.16
CA ASN A 91 -3.69 6.34 -10.60
C ASN A 91 -5.23 6.50 -10.56
N ILE A 92 -5.73 7.45 -9.78
CA ILE A 92 -7.17 7.68 -9.58
C ILE A 92 -7.65 8.82 -10.48
N LEU A 93 -6.90 9.92 -10.53
CA LEU A 93 -7.31 11.14 -11.24
C LEU A 93 -6.74 11.22 -12.67
N GLY A 94 -5.79 10.36 -13.02
CA GLY A 94 -5.06 10.39 -14.30
C GLY A 94 -3.96 11.46 -14.37
N GLU A 95 -4.00 12.45 -13.49
CA GLU A 95 -2.94 13.44 -13.28
C GLU A 95 -2.90 13.91 -11.82
N VAL A 96 -1.69 14.19 -11.31
CA VAL A 96 -1.51 14.84 -10.01
C VAL A 96 -1.79 16.35 -10.16
N PRO A 97 -2.69 16.93 -9.34
CA PRO A 97 -2.94 18.37 -9.37
C PRO A 97 -1.68 19.19 -9.13
N ILE A 98 -1.51 20.25 -9.93
CA ILE A 98 -0.39 21.20 -9.80
C ILE A 98 -0.62 22.17 -8.63
N GLU A 99 -1.89 22.42 -8.30
CA GLU A 99 -2.33 23.29 -7.20
C GLU A 99 -2.39 22.54 -5.86
N GLU A 100 -2.76 23.25 -4.80
CA GLU A 100 -3.03 22.64 -3.50
C GLU A 100 -4.13 21.58 -3.62
N PHE A 101 -3.81 20.37 -3.16
CA PHE A 101 -4.71 19.22 -3.22
C PHE A 101 -5.51 19.09 -1.92
N ASP A 102 -6.84 19.07 -2.00
CA ASP A 102 -7.71 18.73 -0.87
C ASP A 102 -7.93 17.20 -0.81
N PRO A 103 -7.40 16.49 0.20
CA PRO A 103 -7.56 15.05 0.31
C PRO A 103 -9.01 14.59 0.39
N ASN A 104 -9.93 15.43 0.88
CA ASN A 104 -11.36 15.10 0.96
C ASN A 104 -12.01 14.94 -0.41
N SER A 105 -11.40 15.46 -1.48
CA SER A 105 -11.91 15.31 -2.85
C SER A 105 -11.94 13.85 -3.31
N LEU A 106 -11.22 12.95 -2.65
CA LEU A 106 -11.20 11.52 -2.95
C LEU A 106 -12.34 10.74 -2.30
N VAL A 107 -13.09 11.33 -1.36
CA VAL A 107 -14.16 10.63 -0.65
C VAL A 107 -15.29 10.27 -1.62
N GLY A 108 -15.74 9.00 -1.56
CA GLY A 108 -16.75 8.44 -2.45
C GLY A 108 -16.17 7.81 -3.72
N VAL A 109 -14.91 8.05 -4.04
CA VAL A 109 -14.28 7.45 -5.22
C VAL A 109 -14.13 5.94 -5.03
N LYS A 110 -14.56 5.19 -6.05
CA LYS A 110 -14.36 3.74 -6.13
C LYS A 110 -13.08 3.40 -6.89
N ILE A 111 -12.30 2.47 -6.39
CA ILE A 111 -11.06 1.99 -7.03
C ILE A 111 -11.06 0.48 -7.11
N ILE A 112 -10.45 -0.07 -8.15
CA ILE A 112 -10.01 -1.46 -8.15
C ILE A 112 -8.61 -1.46 -7.56
N ALA A 113 -8.41 -2.19 -6.46
CA ALA A 113 -7.13 -2.26 -5.75
C ALA A 113 -6.61 -3.70 -5.70
N PHE A 114 -5.30 -3.88 -5.91
CA PHE A 114 -4.64 -5.15 -5.66
C PHE A 114 -4.11 -5.17 -4.22
N ILE A 115 -4.66 -6.06 -3.41
CA ILE A 115 -4.36 -6.18 -1.99
C ILE A 115 -3.31 -7.27 -1.75
N PHE A 116 -2.34 -6.96 -0.90
CA PHE A 116 -1.35 -7.93 -0.43
C PHE A 116 -1.22 -7.87 1.09
N HIS A 117 -0.90 -9.00 1.70
CA HIS A 117 -0.72 -9.11 3.14
C HIS A 117 0.76 -9.08 3.50
N ASN A 118 1.07 -8.36 4.56
CA ASN A 118 2.37 -8.43 5.21
C ASN A 118 2.17 -8.90 6.63
N TYR A 119 3.18 -9.61 7.16
CA TYR A 119 3.13 -10.16 8.51
C TYR A 119 4.28 -9.61 9.34
N LEU A 120 3.96 -9.15 10.54
CA LEU A 120 4.96 -8.81 11.55
C LEU A 120 5.56 -10.08 12.18
N SER A 121 6.71 -9.95 12.82
CA SER A 121 7.39 -11.06 13.49
C SER A 121 6.56 -11.74 14.58
N ASN A 122 5.56 -11.04 15.12
CA ASN A 122 4.62 -11.58 16.11
C ASN A 122 3.39 -12.29 15.49
N GLY A 123 3.32 -12.41 14.16
CA GLY A 123 2.22 -13.06 13.45
C GLY A 123 1.02 -12.17 13.14
N LYS A 124 1.05 -10.90 13.52
CA LYS A 124 0.00 -9.95 13.13
C LYS A 124 0.14 -9.60 11.64
N GLY A 125 -0.86 -9.98 10.86
CA GLY A 125 -1.01 -9.59 9.46
C GLY A 125 -1.64 -8.20 9.32
N TYR A 126 -1.30 -7.52 8.24
CA TYR A 126 -1.97 -6.31 7.78
C TYR A 126 -2.04 -6.31 6.25
N ALA A 127 -3.17 -5.80 5.73
CA ALA A 127 -3.38 -5.63 4.30
C ALA A 127 -2.89 -4.25 3.86
N ASN A 128 -2.33 -4.18 2.65
CA ASN A 128 -1.92 -2.96 1.97
C ASN A 128 -2.39 -2.98 0.52
N ILE A 129 -2.54 -1.80 -0.07
CA ILE A 129 -2.73 -1.63 -1.50
C ILE A 129 -1.36 -1.65 -2.18
N ALA A 130 -1.13 -2.58 -3.12
CA ALA A 130 0.07 -2.59 -3.95
C ALA A 130 -0.07 -1.65 -5.14
N THR A 131 -1.20 -1.76 -5.82
CA THR A 131 -1.59 -0.98 -6.99
C THR A 131 -3.08 -0.72 -6.94
N CYS A 132 -3.52 0.34 -7.62
CA CYS A 132 -4.93 0.64 -7.80
C CYS A 132 -5.15 1.38 -9.12
N GLU A 133 -6.39 1.39 -9.56
CA GLU A 133 -6.89 2.16 -10.69
C GLU A 133 -8.32 2.63 -10.42
N LEU A 134 -8.74 3.69 -11.12
CA LEU A 134 -10.09 4.21 -11.03
C LEU A 134 -11.12 3.17 -11.54
N TYR A 135 -12.18 2.95 -10.77
CA TYR A 135 -13.28 2.10 -11.24
C TYR A 135 -14.07 2.79 -12.35
N GLU A 136 -14.24 2.12 -13.51
CA GLU A 136 -14.83 2.68 -14.73
C GLU A 136 -16.19 3.36 -14.52
N GLN A 137 -17.03 2.88 -13.60
CA GLN A 137 -18.35 3.48 -13.36
C GLN A 137 -18.30 4.87 -12.71
N ASN A 138 -17.17 5.31 -12.15
CA ASN A 138 -17.03 6.71 -11.71
C ASN A 138 -17.04 7.69 -12.89
N GLN A 139 -16.74 7.23 -14.11
CA GLN A 139 -16.70 8.08 -15.30
C GLN A 139 -18.12 8.42 -15.80
N LEU A 140 -19.10 7.53 -15.64
CA LEU A 140 -20.49 7.72 -16.09
C LEU A 140 -21.32 8.66 -15.21
N GLU A 141 -21.06 8.71 -13.90
CA GLU A 141 -21.75 9.64 -12.98
C GLU A 141 -21.26 11.09 -13.12
N SER A 142 -20.08 11.28 -13.74
CA SER A 142 -19.47 12.60 -14.00
C SER A 142 -20.07 13.28 -15.24
N GLU A 143 -20.53 12.51 -16.22
CA GLU A 143 -21.12 13.04 -17.47
C GLU A 143 -22.62 13.40 -17.35
N THR A 144 -23.25 13.08 -16.21
CA THR A 144 -24.68 13.33 -15.94
C THR A 144 -24.94 14.45 -14.93
N ARG A 145 -23.90 15.18 -14.49
CA ARG A 145 -24.00 16.41 -13.67
C ARG A 145 -23.57 17.63 -14.47
#